data_AF-A0A497NQ20-F1
#
_entry.id   AF-A0A497NQ20-F1
#
_cell.length_a   1.000
_cell.length_b   1.000
_cell.length_c   1.000
_cell.angle_alpha   90.00
_cell.angle_beta   90.00
_cell.angle_gamma   90.00
#
_symmetry.space_group_name_H-M   'P 1'
#
loop_
_entity.id
_entity.type
_entity.pdbx_description
1 polymer ?
#
loop_
_entity_poly.entity_id
_entity_poly.type
_entity_poly.pdbx_seq_one_letter_code
_entity_poly.pdbx_strand_id
1 'polypeptide(L)'
;MGLDTELLDDKQMFYRNLLAGHFHKDLIRVILEESGYEVYPYGYESFLTSLKIKFEKGEIEPTEISKKIRSTPDLLVFNPENG
;
A
#
# COMPACT_ATOMS: atom_id res chain seq x y z
N MET A 1 3.48 -17.89 -24.67
CA MET A 1 2.11 -18.13 -24.15
C MET A 1 1.49 -16.78 -23.97
N GLY A 2 0.65 -16.35 -24.91
CA GLY A 2 -0.12 -15.12 -24.78
C GLY A 2 -1.13 -15.34 -23.65
N LEU A 3 -1.01 -14.56 -22.59
CA LEU A 3 -2.10 -14.43 -21.64
C LEU A 3 -3.09 -13.48 -22.31
N ASP A 4 -4.27 -14.01 -22.63
CA ASP A 4 -5.41 -13.22 -23.07
C ASP A 4 -5.59 -12.07 -22.07
N THR A 5 -5.25 -10.87 -22.50
CA THR A 5 -5.68 -9.63 -21.85
C THR A 5 -7.17 -9.49 -22.12
N GLU A 6 -7.98 -10.32 -21.47
CA GLU A 6 -9.33 -9.90 -21.15
C GLU A 6 -9.21 -8.54 -20.47
N LEU A 7 -9.87 -7.53 -21.03
CA LEU A 7 -9.95 -6.20 -20.44
C LEU A 7 -10.55 -6.37 -19.06
N LEU A 8 -9.70 -6.38 -18.04
CA LEU A 8 -10.12 -6.42 -16.64
C LEU A 8 -11.09 -5.25 -16.41
N ASP A 9 -12.20 -5.52 -15.74
CA ASP A 9 -13.05 -4.42 -15.30
C ASP A 9 -12.32 -3.55 -14.24
N ASP A 10 -12.81 -2.34 -14.00
CA ASP A 10 -12.18 -1.38 -13.08
C ASP A 10 -11.95 -1.97 -11.68
N LYS A 11 -12.85 -2.86 -11.23
CA LYS A 11 -12.76 -3.52 -9.92
C LYS A 11 -11.63 -4.55 -9.92
N GLN A 12 -11.51 -5.36 -10.97
CA GLN A 12 -10.44 -6.33 -11.12
C GLN A 12 -9.08 -5.64 -11.25
N MET A 13 -8.99 -4.55 -12.01
CA MET A 13 -7.78 -3.72 -12.08
C MET A 13 -7.39 -3.16 -10.72
N PHE A 14 -8.36 -2.64 -9.96
CA PHE A 14 -8.13 -2.16 -8.60
C PHE A 14 -7.52 -3.23 -7.70
N TYR A 15 -8.16 -4.42 -7.63
CA TYR A 15 -7.65 -5.50 -6.78
C TYR A 15 -6.29 -6.02 -7.23
N ARG A 16 -6.02 -6.07 -8.55
CA ARG A 16 -4.71 -6.43 -9.07
C ARG A 16 -3.63 -5.44 -8.61
N ASN A 17 -3.91 -4.14 -8.71
CA ASN A 17 -2.98 -3.10 -8.27
C ASN A 17 -2.79 -3.10 -6.76
N LEU A 18 -3.86 -3.34 -5.98
CA LEU A 18 -3.78 -3.49 -4.54
C LEU A 18 -2.86 -4.65 -4.15
N LEU A 19 -3.09 -5.84 -4.72
CA LEU A 19 -2.25 -7.02 -4.48
C LEU A 19 -0.80 -6.79 -4.89
N ALA A 20 -0.58 -6.18 -6.07
CA ALA A 20 0.76 -5.80 -6.49
C ALA A 20 1.42 -4.88 -5.46
N GLY A 21 0.73 -3.84 -4.99
CA GLY A 21 1.25 -2.94 -3.94
C GLY A 21 1.64 -3.67 -2.66
N HIS A 22 0.84 -4.63 -2.21
CA HIS A 22 1.16 -5.48 -1.06
C HIS A 22 2.46 -6.28 -1.27
N PHE A 23 2.62 -6.93 -2.43
CA PHE A 23 3.83 -7.69 -2.72
C PHE A 23 5.08 -6.80 -2.77
N HIS A 24 5.00 -5.61 -3.36
CA HIS A 24 6.13 -4.67 -3.40
C HIS A 24 6.49 -4.19 -1.99
N LYS A 25 5.49 -3.89 -1.15
CA LYS A 25 5.71 -3.50 0.25
C LYS A 25 6.41 -4.60 1.04
N ASP A 26 5.97 -5.84 0.89
CA ASP A 26 6.61 -6.99 1.56
C ASP A 26 8.03 -7.23 1.04
N LEU A 27 8.27 -7.09 -0.26
CA LEU A 27 9.62 -7.18 -0.83
C LEU A 27 10.55 -6.12 -0.24
N ILE A 28 10.10 -4.86 -0.17
CA ILE A 28 10.87 -3.76 0.43
C ILE A 28 11.14 -4.02 1.91
N ARG A 29 10.15 -4.52 2.66
CA ARG A 29 10.34 -4.92 4.07
C ARG A 29 11.49 -5.91 4.19
N VAL A 30 11.44 -7.02 3.45
CA VAL A 30 12.46 -8.07 3.51
C VAL A 30 13.84 -7.52 3.15
N ILE A 31 13.97 -6.71 2.10
CA ILE A 31 15.25 -6.12 1.70
C ILE A 31 15.86 -5.26 2.82
N LEU A 32 15.02 -4.46 3.49
CA LEU A 32 15.46 -3.60 4.58
C LEU A 32 15.82 -4.41 5.84
N GLU A 33 15.03 -5.42 6.18
CA GLU A 33 15.32 -6.35 7.29
C GLU A 33 16.66 -7.08 7.08
N GLU A 34 16.90 -7.61 5.88
CA GLU A 34 18.17 -8.25 5.50
C GLU A 34 19.34 -7.27 5.48
N SER A 35 19.06 -5.96 5.36
CA SER A 35 20.06 -4.89 5.44
C SER A 35 20.33 -4.42 6.88
N GLY A 36 19.75 -5.08 7.88
CA GLY A 36 19.98 -4.80 9.31
C GLY A 36 19.05 -3.75 9.93
N TYR A 37 18.02 -3.30 9.20
CA TYR A 37 17.00 -2.42 9.76
C TYR A 37 15.90 -3.21 10.45
N GLU A 38 15.27 -2.62 11.46
CA GLU A 38 13.99 -3.11 11.97
C GLU A 38 12.85 -2.44 11.21
N VAL A 39 11.94 -3.23 10.64
CA VAL A 39 10.86 -2.71 9.80
C VAL A 39 9.51 -3.12 10.38
N TYR A 40 8.68 -2.11 10.65
CA TYR A 40 7.38 -2.30 11.29
C TYR A 40 6.24 -1.89 10.35
N PRO A 41 5.15 -2.67 10.30
CA PRO A 41 3.90 -2.19 9.72
C PRO A 41 3.45 -0.92 10.47
N TYR A 42 3.31 0.20 9.76
CA TYR A 42 2.94 1.48 10.37
C TYR A 42 1.66 2.05 9.77
N GLY A 43 1.55 2.00 8.45
CA GLY A 43 0.42 2.58 7.76
C GLY A 43 -0.87 1.80 7.96
N TYR A 44 -1.96 2.54 8.02
CA TYR A 44 -3.31 1.96 8.03
C TYR A 44 -3.78 1.55 6.63
N GLU A 45 -2.97 1.78 5.60
CA GLU A 45 -3.36 1.65 4.21
C GLU A 45 -3.86 0.23 3.88
N SER A 46 -3.19 -0.79 4.42
CA SER A 46 -3.62 -2.20 4.32
C SER A 46 -4.94 -2.47 5.06
N PHE A 47 -5.17 -1.81 6.20
CA PHE A 47 -6.35 -1.99 7.05
C PHE A 47 -7.57 -1.19 6.57
N LEU A 48 -7.34 -0.08 5.87
CA LEU A 48 -8.34 0.87 5.39
C LEU A 48 -8.64 0.67 3.90
N THR A 49 -8.46 -0.53 3.37
CA THR A 49 -8.71 -0.87 1.96
C THR A 49 -10.09 -0.39 1.48
N SER A 50 -11.13 -0.52 2.31
CA SER A 50 -12.47 -0.03 1.98
C SER A 50 -12.55 1.50 1.84
N LEU A 51 -11.79 2.25 2.63
CA LEU A 51 -11.71 3.70 2.49
C LEU A 51 -10.90 4.10 1.25
N LYS A 52 -9.85 3.35 0.90
CA LYS A 52 -9.08 3.59 -0.33
C LYS A 52 -9.93 3.44 -1.58
N ILE A 53 -10.75 2.38 -1.63
CA ILE A 53 -11.73 2.19 -2.72
C ILE A 53 -12.64 3.42 -2.83
N LYS A 54 -13.15 3.90 -1.70
CA LYS A 54 -14.03 5.07 -1.68
C LYS A 54 -13.29 6.36 -2.07
N PHE A 55 -12.02 6.52 -1.71
CA PHE A 55 -11.19 7.64 -2.15
C PHE A 55 -10.95 7.62 -3.66
N GLU A 56 -10.60 6.46 -4.23
CA GLU A 56 -10.34 6.32 -5.67
C GLU A 56 -11.60 6.50 -6.52
N LYS A 57 -12.75 6.03 -6.02
CA LYS A 57 -14.04 6.23 -6.68
C LYS A 57 -14.62 7.64 -6.52
N GLY A 58 -13.95 8.52 -5.77
CA GLY A 58 -14.45 9.87 -5.48
C GLY A 58 -15.70 9.88 -4.59
N GLU A 59 -15.96 8.80 -3.85
CA GLU A 59 -17.10 8.68 -2.92
C GLU A 59 -16.85 9.42 -1.59
N ILE A 60 -15.61 9.85 -1.33
CA ILE A 60 -15.24 10.65 -0.15
C ILE A 60 -14.58 11.95 -0.60
N GLU A 61 -15.15 13.06 -0.14
CA GLU A 61 -14.59 14.40 -0.33
C GLU A 61 -13.17 14.53 0.25
N PRO A 62 -12.26 15.26 -0.40
CA PRO A 62 -10.88 15.43 0.04
C PRO A 62 -10.78 16.35 1.26
N THR A 63 -11.16 15.83 2.44
CA THR A 63 -11.02 16.49 3.74
C THR A 63 -9.57 16.44 4.23
N GLU A 64 -9.23 17.27 5.23
CA GLU A 64 -7.92 17.20 5.90
C GLU A 64 -7.62 15.81 6.49
N ILE A 65 -8.65 15.09 6.97
CA ILE A 65 -8.51 13.71 7.46
C ILE A 65 -8.14 12.76 6.30
N SER A 66 -8.82 12.87 5.16
CA SER A 66 -8.50 12.03 3.98
C SER A 66 -7.08 12.24 3.46
N LYS A 67 -6.57 13.47 3.53
CA LYS A 67 -5.19 13.81 3.12
C LYS A 67 -4.19 13.17 4.07
N LYS A 68 -4.41 13.26 5.40
CA LYS A 68 -3.56 12.61 6.41
C LYS A 68 -3.51 11.10 6.25
N ILE A 69 -4.67 10.47 6.00
CA ILE A 69 -4.72 9.01 5.78
C ILE A 69 -3.88 8.62 4.56
N ARG A 70 -3.98 9.35 3.44
CA ARG A 70 -3.20 9.10 2.22
C ARG A 70 -1.71 9.43 2.35
N SER A 71 -1.33 10.33 3.25
CA SER A 71 0.07 10.71 3.46
C SER A 71 0.78 9.86 4.52
N THR A 72 0.07 8.93 5.17
CA THR A 72 0.66 8.11 6.22
C THR A 72 1.57 7.05 5.58
N PRO A 73 2.83 6.93 6.00
CA PRO A 73 3.74 5.93 5.43
C PRO A 73 3.28 4.51 5.77
N ASP A 74 3.60 3.57 4.90
CA ASP A 74 3.16 2.17 5.01
C ASP A 74 4.03 1.32 5.96
N LEU A 75 5.30 1.69 6.06
CA LEU A 75 6.33 1.04 6.87
C LEU A 75 7.04 2.10 7.72
N LEU A 76 7.34 1.76 8.97
CA LEU A 76 8.29 2.47 9.80
C LEU A 76 9.61 1.70 9.76
N VAL A 77 10.69 2.38 9.40
CA VAL A 77 12.03 1.79 9.31
C VAL A 77 12.89 2.39 10.41
N PHE A 78 13.42 1.54 11.28
CA PHE A 78 14.28 1.91 12.39
C PHE A 78 15.68 1.35 12.16
N ASN A 79 16.71 2.16 12.44
CA ASN A 79 18.10 1.73 12.39
C ASN A 79 18.61 1.53 13.83
N PRO A 80 18.82 0.28 14.28
CA PRO A 80 19.34 0.00 15.61
C PRO A 80 20.74 0.58 15.89
N GLU A 81 21.56 0.79 14.85
CA GLU A 81 22.93 1.31 15.03
C GLU A 81 22.97 2.81 15.35
N ASN A 82 21.88 3.54 15.09
CA ASN A 82 21.77 4.98 15.31
C ASN A 82 20.76 5.34 16.43
N GLY A 83 20.34 4.35 17.24
CA GLY A 83 19.30 4.47 18.28
C GLY A 83 19.83 4.44 19.70
#